data_AF-A0AAD5PKL9-F1
#
_entry.id   AF-A0AAD5PKL9-F1
#
_cell.length_a   1.000
_cell.length_b   1.000
_cell.length_c   1.000
_cell.angle_alpha   90.00
_cell.angle_beta   90.00
_cell.angle_gamma   90.00
#
_symmetry.space_group_name_H-M   'P 1'
#
loop_
_entity.id
_entity.type
_entity.pdbx_description
1 polymer ?
#
loop_
_entity_poly.entity_id
_entity_poly.type
_entity_poly.pdbx_seq_one_letter_code
_entity_poly.pdbx_strand_id
1 'polypeptide(L)'
;MNGIGILAAGIILAFMILPFIAAVMRDVFEIVPPILRESAYGLGCTTWEVVRHIVLPYTQKGVIGGIMLGLGRALGETMAVTFVIGNSQRISASLFSPGTSIASTLANEFGEADDFHLTTLFALGFLLFVITFVVLALAKIMIIRAEKAKGTKT
;
A
#
# COMPACT_ATOMS: atom_id res chain seq x y z
N MET A 1 -18.80 11.81 -21.65
CA MET A 1 -17.76 10.78 -21.80
C MET A 1 -16.95 10.81 -20.51
N ASN A 2 -17.44 10.13 -19.47
CA ASN A 2 -16.95 10.35 -18.11
C ASN A 2 -15.92 9.26 -17.77
N GLY A 3 -14.70 9.42 -18.28
CA GLY A 3 -13.53 8.58 -17.95
C GLY A 3 -12.84 9.00 -16.65
N ILE A 4 -13.47 9.89 -15.88
CA ILE A 4 -12.95 10.51 -14.67
C ILE A 4 -13.84 10.03 -13.51
N GLY A 5 -13.23 9.42 -12.50
CA GLY A 5 -13.95 8.90 -11.34
C GLY A 5 -13.05 8.11 -10.39
N ILE A 6 -13.51 7.95 -9.16
CA ILE A 6 -12.78 7.27 -8.07
C ILE A 6 -12.45 5.81 -8.46
N LEU A 7 -13.37 5.12 -9.15
CA LEU A 7 -13.16 3.76 -9.62
C LEU A 7 -12.00 3.64 -10.64
N ALA A 8 -11.93 4.56 -11.61
CA ALA A 8 -10.87 4.58 -12.62
C ALA A 8 -9.50 4.85 -11.97
N ALA A 9 -9.45 5.79 -11.02
CA ALA A 9 -8.25 6.08 -10.26
C ALA A 9 -7.80 4.87 -9.41
N GLY A 10 -8.75 4.15 -8.79
CA GLY A 10 -8.45 2.93 -8.03
C GLY A 10 -7.87 1.80 -8.90
N ILE A 11 -8.39 1.61 -10.11
CA ILE A 11 -7.87 0.59 -11.05
C ILE A 11 -6.44 0.94 -11.47
N ILE A 12 -6.18 2.18 -11.88
CA ILE A 12 -4.83 2.62 -12.29
C ILE A 12 -3.84 2.48 -11.13
N LEU A 13 -4.25 2.89 -9.93
CA LEU A 13 -3.46 2.75 -8.72
C LEU A 13 -3.14 1.26 -8.42
N ALA A 14 -4.11 0.37 -8.57
CA ALA A 14 -3.90 -1.07 -8.40
C ALA A 14 -2.86 -1.62 -9.37
N PHE A 15 -2.94 -1.28 -10.67
CA PHE A 15 -1.95 -1.72 -11.66
C PHE A 15 -0.53 -1.23 -11.34
N MET A 16 -0.41 -0.04 -10.74
CA MET A 16 0.88 0.53 -10.38
C MET A 16 1.50 -0.10 -9.12
N ILE A 17 0.69 -0.44 -8.12
CA ILE A 17 1.17 -1.03 -6.86
C ILE A 17 1.39 -2.55 -6.99
N LEU A 18 0.66 -3.21 -7.89
CA LEU A 18 0.76 -4.66 -8.11
C LEU A 18 2.20 -5.16 -8.34
N PRO A 19 3.04 -4.58 -9.22
CA PRO A 19 4.42 -5.03 -9.40
C PRO A 19 5.26 -4.86 -8.13
N PHE A 20 5.01 -3.81 -7.35
CA PHE A 20 5.71 -3.57 -6.08
C PHE A 20 5.34 -4.63 -5.04
N ILE A 21 4.04 -4.88 -4.83
CA ILE A 21 3.59 -5.92 -3.89
C ILE A 21 4.08 -7.30 -4.34
N ALA A 22 4.03 -7.60 -5.64
CA ALA A 22 4.51 -8.88 -6.16
C ALA A 22 6.01 -9.11 -5.90
N ALA A 23 6.84 -8.08 -6.03
CA ALA A 23 8.26 -8.16 -5.70
C ALA A 23 8.46 -8.42 -4.19
N VAL A 24 7.79 -7.65 -3.33
CA VAL A 24 7.88 -7.82 -1.87
C VAL A 24 7.39 -9.20 -1.42
N MET A 25 6.31 -9.71 -2.01
CA MET A 25 5.79 -11.05 -1.69
C MET A 25 6.75 -12.15 -2.11
N ARG A 26 7.47 -12.00 -3.23
CA ARG A 26 8.51 -12.94 -3.64
C ARG A 26 9.60 -13.03 -2.58
N ASP A 27 10.13 -11.89 -2.14
CA ASP A 27 11.16 -11.82 -1.10
C ASP A 27 10.68 -12.49 0.20
N VAL A 28 9.43 -12.24 0.59
CA VAL A 28 8.80 -12.85 1.78
C VAL A 28 8.68 -14.37 1.67
N PHE A 29 8.31 -14.89 0.51
CA PHE A 29 8.16 -16.33 0.28
C PHE A 29 9.50 -17.07 0.15
N GLU A 30 10.56 -16.39 -0.29
CA GLU A 30 11.92 -16.95 -0.35
C GLU A 30 12.52 -17.21 1.04
N ILE A 31 11.98 -16.57 2.10
CA ILE A 31 12.42 -16.83 3.48
C ILE A 31 11.90 -18.18 4.02
N VAL A 32 11.04 -18.91 3.28
CA VAL A 32 10.62 -20.27 3.63
C VAL A 32 11.76 -21.25 3.30
N PRO A 33 12.25 -22.03 4.27
CA PRO A 33 13.31 -23.01 4.02
C PRO A 33 12.88 -24.01 2.93
N PRO A 34 13.74 -24.31 1.93
CA PRO A 34 13.40 -25.24 0.84
C PRO A 34 13.07 -26.64 1.36
N ILE A 35 13.74 -27.08 2.44
CA ILE A 35 13.51 -28.38 3.09
C ILE A 35 12.05 -28.57 3.52
N LEU A 36 11.38 -27.50 3.98
CA LEU A 36 9.97 -27.56 4.40
C LEU A 36 9.03 -27.78 3.20
N ARG A 37 9.39 -27.23 2.03
CA ARG A 37 8.61 -27.42 0.80
C ARG A 37 8.89 -28.79 0.20
N GLU A 38 10.15 -29.18 0.10
CA GLU A 38 10.57 -30.48 -0.46
C GLU A 38 10.02 -31.66 0.36
N SER A 39 10.03 -31.57 1.69
CA SER A 39 9.42 -32.60 2.56
C SER A 39 7.92 -32.76 2.29
N ALA A 40 7.22 -31.64 2.06
CA ALA A 40 5.79 -31.68 1.78
C ALA A 40 5.48 -32.25 0.39
N TYR A 41 6.28 -31.91 -0.62
CA TYR A 41 6.19 -32.57 -1.92
C TYR A 41 6.52 -34.07 -1.82
N GLY A 42 7.48 -34.47 -0.98
CA GLY A 42 7.81 -35.87 -0.69
C GLY A 42 6.68 -36.66 -0.01
N LEU A 43 5.78 -35.98 0.71
CA LEU A 43 4.56 -36.55 1.29
C LEU A 43 3.40 -36.64 0.27
N GLY A 44 3.61 -36.21 -0.97
CA GLY A 44 2.58 -36.20 -2.01
C GLY A 44 1.67 -34.98 -1.99
N CYS A 45 2.02 -33.91 -1.26
CA CYS A 45 1.23 -32.68 -1.27
C CYS A 45 1.31 -31.97 -2.65
N THR A 46 0.18 -31.42 -3.08
CA THR A 46 0.10 -30.56 -4.27
C THR A 46 0.70 -29.17 -4.01
N THR A 47 1.07 -28.46 -5.07
CA THR A 47 1.59 -27.08 -4.98
C THR A 47 0.66 -26.15 -4.20
N TRP A 48 -0.65 -26.35 -4.34
CA TRP A 48 -1.67 -25.55 -3.65
C TRP A 48 -1.73 -25.84 -2.15
N GLU A 49 -1.60 -27.11 -1.75
CA GLU A 49 -1.56 -27.51 -0.36
C GLU A 49 -0.31 -26.99 0.33
N VAL A 50 0.84 -27.07 -0.33
CA VAL A 50 2.12 -26.51 0.17
C VAL A 50 2.01 -25.01 0.38
N VAL A 51 1.43 -24.28 -0.59
CA VAL A 51 1.28 -22.83 -0.45
C VAL A 51 0.35 -22.49 0.72
N ARG A 52 -0.84 -23.10 0.80
CA ARG A 52 -1.83 -22.78 1.83
C ARG A 52 -1.44 -23.22 3.23
N HIS A 53 -0.88 -24.41 3.41
CA HIS A 53 -0.64 -25.01 4.73
C HIS A 53 0.77 -24.78 5.26
N ILE A 54 1.73 -24.40 4.41
CA ILE A 54 3.13 -24.28 4.81
C ILE A 54 3.63 -22.87 4.54
N VAL A 55 3.62 -22.41 3.29
CA VAL A 55 4.19 -21.12 2.89
C VAL A 55 3.43 -19.96 3.54
N LEU A 56 2.10 -19.90 3.39
CA LEU A 56 1.26 -18.83 3.93
C LEU A 56 1.37 -18.67 5.46
N PRO A 57 1.17 -19.73 6.27
CA PRO A 57 1.25 -19.59 7.73
C PRO A 57 2.68 -19.28 8.20
N TYR A 58 3.71 -19.84 7.53
CA TYR A 58 5.11 -19.55 7.87
C TYR A 58 5.48 -18.09 7.58
N THR A 59 4.88 -17.49 6.56
CA THR A 59 5.17 -16.12 6.12
C THR A 59 4.11 -15.10 6.53
N GLN A 60 3.10 -15.45 7.33
CA GLN A 60 1.95 -14.56 7.61
C GLN A 60 2.39 -13.17 8.09
N LYS A 61 3.42 -13.11 8.95
CA LYS A 61 3.94 -11.83 9.48
C LYS A 61 4.58 -10.99 8.37
N GLY A 62 5.29 -11.63 7.44
CA GLY A 62 5.87 -10.99 6.27
C GLY A 62 4.81 -10.54 5.26
N VAL A 63 3.77 -11.34 5.03
CA VAL A 63 2.64 -10.99 4.15
C VAL A 63 1.90 -9.76 4.68
N ILE A 64 1.61 -9.71 5.99
CA ILE A 64 0.98 -8.53 6.61
C ILE A 64 1.88 -7.30 6.47
N GLY A 65 3.19 -7.45 6.67
CA GLY A 65 4.17 -6.38 6.44
C GLY A 65 4.19 -5.89 4.99
N GLY A 66 4.16 -6.80 4.02
CA GLY A 66 4.12 -6.48 2.59
C GLY A 66 2.83 -5.77 2.17
N ILE A 67 1.68 -6.17 2.71
CA ILE A 67 0.40 -5.46 2.48
C ILE A 67 0.46 -4.04 3.05
N MET A 68 0.95 -3.87 4.29
CA MET A 68 1.13 -2.55 4.91
C MET A 68 2.08 -1.66 4.10
N LEU A 69 3.17 -2.22 3.59
CA LEU A 69 4.12 -1.50 2.74
C LEU A 69 3.48 -1.07 1.42
N GLY A 70 2.68 -1.95 0.81
CA GLY A 70 1.91 -1.66 -0.42
C GLY A 70 0.86 -0.56 -0.21
N LEU A 71 0.16 -0.56 0.93
CA LEU A 71 -0.77 0.51 1.30
C LEU A 71 -0.04 1.85 1.51
N GLY A 72 1.10 1.85 2.19
CA GLY A 72 1.94 3.04 2.33
C GLY A 72 2.41 3.59 0.99
N ARG A 73 2.78 2.70 0.06
CA ARG A 73 3.10 3.08 -1.33
C ARG A 73 1.89 3.68 -2.04
N ALA A 74 0.71 3.06 -1.92
CA ALA A 74 -0.54 3.56 -2.50
C ALA A 74 -0.86 4.99 -2.06
N LEU A 75 -0.66 5.28 -0.78
CA LEU A 75 -0.86 6.61 -0.19
C LEU A 75 0.16 7.64 -0.69
N GLY A 76 1.36 7.21 -1.09
CA GLY A 76 2.39 8.09 -1.66
C GLY A 76 2.21 8.37 -3.16
N GLU A 77 1.44 7.53 -3.86
CA GLU A 77 1.16 7.63 -5.30
C GLU A 77 0.03 8.64 -5.63
N THR A 78 -0.33 9.48 -4.66
CA THR A 78 -1.44 10.44 -4.73
C THR A 78 -1.35 11.44 -5.88
N MET A 79 -0.18 11.62 -6.49
CA MET A 79 -0.02 12.44 -7.68
C MET A 79 -0.72 11.81 -8.90
N ALA A 80 -0.56 10.50 -9.10
CA ALA A 80 -1.24 9.78 -10.18
C ALA A 80 -2.77 9.83 -9.99
N VAL A 81 -3.22 9.67 -8.75
CA VAL A 81 -4.64 9.72 -8.38
C VAL A 81 -5.25 11.11 -8.63
N THR A 82 -4.49 12.18 -8.39
CA THR A 82 -4.93 13.56 -8.60
C THR A 82 -5.30 13.85 -10.05
N PHE A 83 -4.48 13.40 -11.01
CA PHE A 83 -4.73 13.61 -12.44
C PHE A 83 -5.92 12.80 -12.97
N VAL A 84 -6.29 11.69 -12.31
CA VAL A 84 -7.35 10.78 -12.79
C VAL A 84 -8.71 11.04 -12.13
N ILE A 85 -8.76 11.46 -10.87
CA ILE A 85 -10.03 11.74 -10.17
C ILE A 85 -10.70 13.03 -10.69
N GLY A 86 -9.95 13.94 -11.30
CA GLY A 86 -10.48 15.14 -11.97
C GLY A 86 -10.75 16.35 -11.07
N ASN A 87 -10.31 16.30 -9.80
CA ASN A 87 -10.28 17.44 -8.86
C ASN A 87 -11.58 18.25 -8.79
N SER A 88 -12.72 17.62 -8.48
CA SER A 88 -13.98 18.35 -8.26
C SER A 88 -14.33 18.38 -6.77
N GLN A 89 -14.44 19.58 -6.20
CA GLN A 89 -14.80 19.81 -4.78
C GLN A 89 -16.28 19.49 -4.46
N ARG A 90 -16.94 18.67 -5.28
CA ARG A 90 -18.32 18.21 -5.09
C ARG A 90 -18.29 16.87 -4.37
N ILE A 91 -18.74 16.82 -3.12
CA ILE A 91 -18.89 15.56 -2.39
C ILE A 91 -20.14 14.85 -2.91
N SER A 92 -19.96 13.92 -3.84
CA SER A 92 -20.98 12.98 -4.28
C SER A 92 -20.58 11.56 -3.85
N ALA A 93 -21.48 10.83 -3.20
CA ALA A 93 -21.24 9.47 -2.69
C ALA A 93 -21.19 8.38 -3.79
N SER A 94 -21.10 8.78 -5.07
CA SER A 94 -21.08 7.84 -6.20
C SER A 94 -19.63 7.48 -6.57
N LEU A 95 -19.35 6.19 -6.78
CA LEU A 95 -18.03 5.71 -7.21
C LEU A 95 -17.61 6.23 -8.60
N PHE A 96 -18.57 6.75 -9.36
CA PHE A 96 -18.38 7.33 -10.69
C PHE A 96 -18.33 8.86 -10.69
N SER A 97 -18.55 9.51 -9.53
CA SER A 97 -18.36 10.96 -9.45
C SER A 97 -16.89 11.33 -9.28
N PRO A 98 -16.48 12.49 -9.81
CA PRO A 98 -15.18 13.07 -9.48
C PRO A 98 -15.14 13.41 -7.99
N GLY A 99 -13.96 13.34 -7.38
CA GLY A 99 -13.73 13.69 -5.99
C GLY A 99 -12.44 14.53 -5.82
N THR A 100 -12.04 14.73 -4.58
CA THR A 100 -10.76 15.36 -4.23
C THR A 100 -10.07 14.53 -3.14
N SER A 101 -8.74 14.44 -3.22
CA SER A 101 -7.89 13.94 -2.13
C SER A 101 -7.14 15.10 -1.48
N ILE A 102 -6.72 14.95 -0.22
CA ILE A 102 -5.92 15.96 0.51
C ILE A 102 -4.67 16.35 -0.29
N ALA A 103 -4.01 15.38 -0.92
CA ALA A 103 -2.86 15.60 -1.78
C ALA A 103 -3.21 16.35 -3.08
N SER A 104 -4.39 16.10 -3.65
CA SER A 104 -4.87 16.84 -4.83
C SER A 104 -5.19 18.29 -4.51
N THR A 105 -5.76 18.57 -3.33
CA THR A 105 -6.02 19.94 -2.86
C THR A 105 -4.70 20.66 -2.62
N LEU A 106 -3.72 20.01 -1.99
CA LEU A 106 -2.37 20.56 -1.87
C LEU A 106 -1.73 20.84 -3.24
N ALA A 107 -1.79 19.92 -4.20
CA ALA A 107 -1.15 20.11 -5.50
C ALA A 107 -1.77 21.25 -6.34
N ASN A 108 -3.08 21.44 -6.27
CA ASN A 108 -3.78 22.45 -7.08
C ASN A 108 -3.84 23.83 -6.40
N GLU A 109 -4.07 23.87 -5.09
CA GLU A 109 -4.31 25.13 -4.37
C GLU A 109 -3.02 25.77 -3.84
N PHE A 110 -1.89 25.03 -3.75
CA PHE A 110 -0.63 25.58 -3.21
C PHE A 110 0.01 26.64 -4.11
N GLY A 111 -0.30 26.63 -5.41
CA GLY A 111 0.15 27.65 -6.36
C GLY A 111 -0.76 28.88 -6.43
N GLU A 112 -2.01 28.78 -5.98
CA GLU A 112 -3.06 29.80 -6.15
C GLU A 112 -3.40 30.51 -4.81
N ALA A 113 -2.83 30.06 -3.69
CA ALA A 113 -3.21 30.47 -2.34
C ALA A 113 -2.56 31.79 -1.87
N ASP A 114 -3.39 32.71 -1.36
CA ASP A 114 -3.00 33.94 -0.64
C ASP A 114 -2.76 33.68 0.88
N ASP A 115 -2.19 34.63 1.62
CA ASP A 115 -1.53 34.47 2.94
C ASP A 115 -2.27 33.58 3.98
N PHE A 116 -3.59 33.76 4.17
CA PHE A 116 -4.37 32.97 5.13
C PHE A 116 -4.63 31.52 4.66
N HIS A 117 -4.69 31.30 3.35
CA HIS A 117 -4.96 30.00 2.75
C HIS A 117 -3.70 29.12 2.79
N LEU A 118 -2.51 29.73 2.61
CA LEU A 118 -1.23 29.02 2.75
C LEU A 118 -1.05 28.38 4.14
N THR A 119 -1.40 29.09 5.21
CA THR A 119 -1.29 28.56 6.58
C THR A 119 -2.15 27.29 6.77
N THR A 120 -3.33 27.25 6.15
CA THR A 120 -4.24 26.09 6.19
C THR A 120 -3.69 24.92 5.37
N LEU A 121 -3.08 25.20 4.21
CA LEU A 121 -2.41 24.18 3.38
C LEU A 121 -1.20 23.58 4.11
N PHE A 122 -0.40 24.38 4.80
CA PHE A 122 0.70 23.85 5.63
C PHE A 122 0.19 22.93 6.75
N ALA A 123 -0.93 23.26 7.39
CA ALA A 123 -1.55 22.39 8.38
C ALA A 123 -2.04 21.06 7.78
N LEU A 124 -2.67 21.08 6.60
CA LEU A 124 -3.08 19.88 5.87
C LEU A 124 -1.88 19.03 5.42
N GLY A 125 -0.81 19.66 4.94
CA GLY A 125 0.44 19.00 4.58
C GLY A 125 1.11 18.34 5.78
N PHE A 126 1.14 19.02 6.94
CA PHE A 126 1.64 18.45 8.18
C PHE A 126 0.81 17.26 8.65
N LEU A 127 -0.52 17.35 8.60
CA LEU A 127 -1.41 16.24 8.92
C LEU A 127 -1.14 15.02 8.03
N LEU A 128 -1.03 15.23 6.72
CA LEU A 128 -0.71 14.17 5.76
C LEU A 128 0.66 13.55 6.02
N PHE A 129 1.66 14.38 6.34
CA PHE A 129 2.99 13.91 6.74
C PHE A 129 2.93 13.03 8.00
N VAL A 130 2.22 13.45 9.05
CA VAL A 130 2.09 12.67 10.28
C VAL A 130 1.42 11.32 10.01
N ILE A 131 0.33 11.30 9.23
CA ILE A 131 -0.38 10.06 8.89
C ILE A 131 0.54 9.11 8.12
N THR A 132 1.20 9.59 7.07
CA THR A 132 2.09 8.77 6.24
C THR A 132 3.30 8.28 7.03
N PHE A 133 3.90 9.15 7.86
CA PHE A 133 5.01 8.79 8.73
C PHE A 133 4.63 7.67 9.70
N VAL A 134 3.49 7.79 10.40
CA VAL A 134 3.03 6.78 11.36
C VAL A 134 2.77 5.44 10.66
N VAL A 135 2.09 5.44 9.52
CA VAL A 135 1.80 4.21 8.76
C VAL A 135 3.10 3.54 8.30
N LEU A 136 4.03 4.29 7.69
CA LEU A 136 5.30 3.76 7.21
C LEU A 136 6.21 3.30 8.35
N ALA A 137 6.24 4.04 9.46
CA ALA A 137 7.02 3.67 10.64
C ALA A 137 6.50 2.35 11.26
N LEU A 138 5.18 2.21 11.41
CA LEU A 138 4.58 0.97 11.91
C LEU A 138 4.85 -0.22 10.98
N ALA A 139 4.69 -0.03 9.67
CA ALA A 139 4.99 -1.06 8.68
C ALA A 139 6.46 -1.52 8.77
N LYS A 140 7.40 -0.58 8.85
CA LYS A 140 8.83 -0.88 8.97
C LYS A 140 9.18 -1.59 10.29
N ILE A 141 8.60 -1.15 11.41
CA ILE A 141 8.82 -1.77 12.73
C ILE A 141 8.29 -3.21 12.75
N MET A 142 7.14 -3.48 12.12
CA MET A 142 6.58 -4.83 12.04
C MET A 142 7.49 -5.79 11.27
N ILE A 143 8.08 -5.35 10.15
CA ILE A 143 9.00 -6.15 9.34
C ILE A 143 10.27 -6.47 10.14
N ILE A 144 10.89 -5.45 10.76
CA ILE A 144 12.12 -5.64 11.57
C ILE A 144 11.87 -6.60 12.75
N ARG A 145 10.70 -6.52 13.39
CA ARG A 145 10.32 -7.46 14.45
C ARG A 145 10.10 -8.89 13.93
N ALA A 146 9.57 -9.05 12.72
CA ALA A 146 9.40 -10.35 12.09
C ALA A 146 10.76 -11.01 11.75
N GLU A 147 11.75 -10.24 11.32
CA GLU A 147 13.12 -10.71 11.11
C GLU A 147 13.80 -11.11 12.42
N LYS A 148 13.75 -10.26 13.45
CA LYS A 148 14.36 -10.56 14.76
C LYS A 148 13.79 -11.82 15.42
N ALA A 149 12.51 -12.10 15.25
CA ALA A 149 11.88 -13.30 15.80
C ALA A 149 12.42 -14.62 15.20
N LYS A 150 13.10 -14.58 14.05
CA LYS A 150 13.80 -15.75 13.47
C LYS A 150 15.17 -16.00 14.11
N GLY A 151 15.86 -14.96 14.60
CA GLY A 151 17.19 -15.08 15.21
C GLY A 151 17.22 -15.63 16.63
N THR A 152 16.06 -15.86 17.27
CA THR A 152 15.96 -16.35 18.67
C THR A 152 15.57 -17.83 18.76
N LYS A 153 15.41 -18.53 17.64
CA LYS A 153 15.15 -19.98 17.60
C LYS A 153 16.30 -20.77 16.96
N THR A 154 17.53 -20.38 17.26
CA THR A 154 18.70 -21.27 17.17
C THR A 154 19.01 -21.79 18.56
#